data_AF-A0AAV3RA02-F1
#
_entry.id   AF-A0AAV3RA02-F1
#
_cell.length_a   1.000
_cell.length_b   1.000
_cell.length_c   1.000
_cell.angle_alpha   90.00
_cell.angle_beta   90.00
_cell.angle_gamma   90.00
#
_symmetry.space_group_name_H-M   'P 1'
#
loop_
_entity.id
_entity.type
_entity.pdbx_description
1 polymer ?
#
loop_
_entity_poly.entity_id
_entity_poly.type
_entity_poly.pdbx_seq_one_letter_code
_entity_poly.pdbx_strand_id
1 'polypeptide(L)'
;MPGIDLAVAVHRLYTDPTFPSIKQKNRLFNDENNTTIREEVQALLKAQPIRELKFPAWVANVLLVKKSNNKWRMCTDFTNMNKVCPKDFYPLPCFGLLVDGSADHEVFDFMDASRGYHQIRMAPEDEKTTFITELNTDYIVGR
;
A
#
# COMPACT_ATOMS: atom_id res chain seq x y z
N MET A 1 10.44 4.40 -12.00
CA MET A 1 10.06 3.12 -12.65
C MET A 1 8.66 3.29 -13.20
N PRO A 2 8.43 3.03 -14.49
CA PRO A 2 7.08 2.87 -15.00
C PRO A 2 6.45 1.65 -14.28
N GLY A 3 5.20 1.80 -13.82
CA GLY A 3 4.44 0.67 -13.28
C GLY A 3 4.09 -0.34 -14.37
N ILE A 4 3.58 -1.51 -13.98
CA ILE A 4 3.08 -2.54 -14.89
C ILE A 4 1.89 -1.99 -15.69
N ASP A 5 1.74 -2.45 -16.93
CA ASP A 5 0.62 -2.07 -17.80
C ASP A 5 -0.72 -2.48 -17.18
N LEU A 6 -1.74 -1.62 -17.30
CA LEU A 6 -3.10 -1.89 -16.81
C LEU A 6 -3.74 -3.11 -17.49
N ALA A 7 -3.33 -3.43 -18.72
CA ALA A 7 -3.78 -4.63 -19.41
C ALA A 7 -3.19 -5.92 -18.82
N VAL A 8 -2.05 -5.83 -18.12
CA VAL A 8 -1.36 -6.98 -17.51
C VAL A 8 -1.86 -7.21 -16.08
N ALA A 9 -1.88 -6.16 -15.24
CA ALA A 9 -2.27 -6.29 -13.85
C ALA A 9 -2.84 -5.00 -13.28
N VAL A 10 -3.97 -5.13 -12.57
CA VAL A 10 -4.63 -4.08 -11.81
C VAL A 10 -5.08 -4.64 -10.47
N HIS A 11 -4.82 -3.91 -9.39
CA HIS A 11 -5.32 -4.24 -8.07
C HIS A 11 -6.74 -3.70 -7.90
N ARG A 12 -7.69 -4.59 -7.59
CA ARG A 12 -9.08 -4.26 -7.29
C ARG A 12 -9.40 -4.58 -5.83
N LEU A 13 -10.11 -3.68 -5.17
CA LEU A 13 -10.59 -3.86 -3.81
C LEU A 13 -12.06 -4.25 -3.83
N TYR A 14 -12.30 -5.56 -3.72
CA TYR A 14 -13.62 -6.10 -3.47
C TYR A 14 -13.99 -5.77 -2.03
N THR A 15 -14.84 -4.77 -1.82
CA THR A 15 -15.35 -4.43 -0.48
C THR A 15 -16.82 -4.78 -0.41
N ASP A 16 -17.25 -5.33 0.72
CA ASP A 16 -18.67 -5.57 0.95
C ASP A 16 -19.44 -4.23 0.95
N PRO A 17 -20.39 -4.01 0.01
CA PRO A 17 -21.11 -2.74 -0.13
C PRO A 17 -22.07 -2.46 1.04
N THR A 18 -22.35 -3.46 1.88
CA THR A 18 -23.21 -3.28 3.06
C THR A 18 -22.47 -2.61 4.22
N PHE A 19 -21.13 -2.61 4.20
CA PHE A 19 -20.33 -1.95 5.23
C PHE A 19 -20.18 -0.46 4.92
N PRO A 20 -20.50 0.43 5.88
CA PRO A 20 -20.34 1.86 5.69
C PRO A 20 -18.86 2.23 5.56
N SER A 21 -18.58 3.25 4.76
CA SER A 21 -17.23 3.81 4.64
C SER A 21 -16.77 4.40 5.98
N ILE A 22 -15.54 4.07 6.40
CA ILE A 22 -14.99 4.53 7.67
C ILE A 22 -13.98 5.66 7.44
N LYS A 23 -14.21 6.78 8.13
CA LYS A 23 -13.24 7.88 8.23
C LYS A 23 -12.59 7.85 9.61
N GLN A 24 -11.32 7.46 9.65
CA GLN A 24 -10.57 7.49 10.89
C GLN A 24 -10.26 8.93 11.30
N LYS A 25 -10.33 9.23 12.60
CA LYS A 25 -9.93 10.52 13.15
C LYS A 25 -8.41 10.69 13.01
N ASN A 26 -7.98 11.83 12.48
CA ASN A 26 -6.56 12.15 12.30
C ASN A 26 -5.78 11.99 13.61
N ARG A 27 -4.59 11.39 13.53
CA ARG A 27 -3.67 11.26 14.66
C ARG A 27 -2.72 12.45 14.67
N LEU A 28 -2.53 13.01 15.86
CA LEU A 28 -1.54 14.06 16.09
C LEU A 28 -0.18 13.43 16.36
N PHE A 29 0.86 14.00 15.77
CA PHE A 29 2.24 13.60 16.02
C PHE A 29 3.04 14.78 16.59
N ASN A 30 4.25 14.51 17.08
CA ASN A 30 5.18 15.57 17.45
C ASN A 30 5.87 16.13 16.19
N ASP A 31 6.52 17.29 16.31
CA ASP A 31 7.13 18.00 15.16
C ASP A 31 8.18 17.16 14.40
N GLU A 32 8.98 16.36 15.11
CA GLU A 32 9.99 15.48 14.50
C GLU A 32 9.33 14.41 13.61
N ASN A 33 8.30 13.75 14.12
CA ASN A 33 7.55 12.74 13.39
C ASN A 33 6.79 13.35 12.21
N ASN A 34 6.22 14.53 12.38
CA ASN A 34 5.54 15.26 11.31
C ASN A 34 6.49 15.65 10.19
N THR A 35 7.72 16.05 10.52
CA THR A 35 8.76 16.32 9.53
C THR A 35 9.06 15.07 8.71
N THR A 36 9.21 13.92 9.39
CA THR A 36 9.42 12.63 8.71
C THR A 36 8.25 12.24 7.80
N ILE A 37 7.01 12.42 8.25
CA ILE A 37 5.81 12.13 7.43
C ILE A 37 5.81 13.01 6.18
N ARG A 38 6.10 14.31 6.31
CA ARG A 38 6.15 15.23 5.15
C ARG A 38 7.21 14.83 4.14
N GLU A 39 8.41 14.48 4.60
CA GLU A 39 9.50 14.03 3.71
C GLU A 39 9.10 12.76 2.94
N GLU A 40 8.51 11.78 3.61
CA GLU A 40 8.08 10.54 2.96
C GLU A 40 6.93 10.78 1.98
N VAL A 41 5.94 11.60 2.34
CA VAL A 41 4.83 11.98 1.44
C VAL A 41 5.35 12.73 0.22
N GLN A 42 6.29 13.66 0.37
CA GLN A 42 6.91 14.35 -0.77
C GLN A 42 7.68 13.39 -1.68
N ALA A 43 8.39 12.42 -1.10
CA ALA A 43 9.08 11.38 -1.88
C ALA A 43 8.08 10.51 -2.66
N LEU A 44 6.94 10.17 -2.05
CA LEU A 44 5.85 9.43 -2.68
C LEU A 44 5.14 10.26 -3.76
N LEU A 45 4.93 11.57 -3.58
CA LEU A 45 4.37 12.42 -4.64
C LEU A 45 5.34 12.53 -5.83
N LYS A 46 6.64 12.70 -5.57
CA LYS A 46 7.67 12.79 -6.61
C LYS A 46 7.81 11.50 -7.41
N ALA A 47 7.72 10.35 -6.76
CA ALA A 47 7.72 9.05 -7.44
C ALA A 47 6.37 8.73 -8.12
N GLN A 48 5.33 9.52 -7.81
CA GLN A 48 3.94 9.36 -8.23
C GLN A 48 3.26 8.01 -7.89
N PRO A 49 3.56 7.23 -6.83
CA PRO A 49 2.65 6.17 -6.39
C PRO A 49 1.37 6.67 -5.71
N ILE A 50 1.32 7.94 -5.32
CA ILE A 50 0.15 8.55 -4.65
C ILE A 50 -0.24 9.84 -5.38
N ARG A 51 -1.50 10.25 -5.22
CA ARG A 51 -2.03 11.54 -5.67
C ARG A 51 -2.94 12.14 -4.61
N GLU A 52 -3.18 13.44 -4.70
CA GLU A 52 -4.19 14.10 -3.87
C GLU A 52 -5.60 13.67 -4.30
N LEU A 53 -6.48 13.52 -3.31
CA LEU A 53 -7.90 13.24 -3.51
C LEU A 53 -8.74 14.22 -2.71
N LYS A 54 -9.80 14.76 -3.33
CA LYS A 54 -10.72 15.67 -2.65
C LYS A 54 -11.95 14.90 -2.20
N PHE A 55 -12.40 15.14 -0.97
CA PHE A 55 -13.63 14.59 -0.40
C PHE A 55 -13.71 13.05 -0.39
N PRO A 56 -12.72 12.35 0.17
CA PRO A 56 -12.74 10.89 0.19
C PRO A 56 -13.88 10.33 1.05
N ALA A 57 -14.42 9.18 0.65
CA ALA A 57 -15.38 8.43 1.47
C ALA A 57 -14.67 7.63 2.59
N TRP A 58 -13.51 7.06 2.28
CA TRP A 58 -12.67 6.28 3.19
C TRP A 58 -11.47 7.12 3.63
N VAL A 59 -11.11 7.06 4.92
CA VAL A 59 -9.89 7.73 5.41
C VAL A 59 -9.19 6.82 6.41
N ALA A 60 -7.96 6.44 6.08
CA ALA A 60 -7.04 5.74 6.96
C ALA A 60 -6.04 6.70 7.60
N ASN A 61 -5.60 6.38 8.81
CA ASN A 61 -4.55 7.11 9.50
C ASN A 61 -3.17 6.66 9.06
N VAL A 62 -2.21 7.56 9.20
CA VAL A 62 -0.79 7.22 9.13
C VAL A 62 -0.31 6.72 10.50
N LEU A 63 0.65 5.81 10.48
CA LEU A 63 1.39 5.30 11.63
C LEU A 63 2.87 5.41 11.33
N LEU A 64 3.66 5.65 12.38
CA LEU A 64 5.13 5.62 12.28
C LEU A 64 5.66 4.41 13.03
N VAL A 65 6.52 3.65 12.35
CA VAL A 65 7.16 2.46 12.90
C VAL A 65 8.67 2.62 12.78
N LYS A 66 9.40 2.41 13.88
CA LYS A 66 10.87 2.33 13.83
C LYS A 66 11.29 0.99 13.23
N LYS A 67 12.09 1.02 12.19
CA LYS A 67 12.81 -0.15 11.68
C LYS A 67 13.95 -0.51 12.64
N SER A 68 14.47 -1.74 12.51
CA SER A 68 15.66 -2.20 13.25
C SER A 68 16.90 -1.34 13.04
N ASN A 69 16.98 -0.62 11.91
CA ASN A 69 18.04 0.33 11.61
C ASN A 69 17.81 1.75 12.20
N ASN A 70 16.91 1.88 13.18
CA ASN A 70 16.49 3.14 13.83
C ASN A 70 15.86 4.19 12.91
N LYS A 71 15.63 3.89 11.62
CA LYS A 71 14.91 4.81 10.73
C LYS A 71 13.40 4.67 10.94
N TRP A 72 12.71 5.79 10.93
CA TRP A 72 11.26 5.84 10.89
C TRP A 72 10.74 5.40 9.52
N ARG A 73 9.64 4.65 9.52
CA ARG A 73 8.89 4.27 8.32
C ARG A 73 7.44 4.73 8.49
N MET A 74 6.94 5.42 7.48
CA MET A 74 5.52 5.70 7.34
C MET A 74 4.76 4.43 6.93
N CYS A 75 3.70 4.12 7.65
CA CYS A 75 2.76 3.04 7.37
C CYS A 75 1.34 3.62 7.34
N THR A 76 0.45 3.04 6.54
CA THR A 76 -0.97 3.42 6.52
C THR A 76 -1.79 2.35 7.24
N ASP A 77 -2.63 2.76 8.18
CA ASP A 77 -3.48 1.86 8.97
C ASP A 77 -4.75 1.49 8.20
N PHE A 78 -4.60 0.53 7.30
CA PHE A 78 -5.71 -0.05 6.56
C PHE A 78 -6.52 -1.09 7.35
N THR A 79 -6.40 -1.17 8.68
CA THR A 79 -7.09 -2.21 9.48
C THR A 79 -8.60 -2.24 9.25
N ASN A 80 -9.25 -1.08 9.14
CA ASN A 80 -10.69 -1.02 8.89
C ASN A 80 -11.06 -1.45 7.48
N MET A 81 -10.25 -1.06 6.49
CA MET A 81 -10.44 -1.46 5.08
C MET A 81 -10.21 -2.97 4.90
N ASN A 82 -9.18 -3.52 5.55
CA ASN A 82 -8.83 -4.94 5.47
C ASN A 82 -9.88 -5.85 6.12
N LYS A 83 -10.71 -5.33 7.05
CA LYS A 83 -11.83 -6.07 7.64
C LYS A 83 -13.01 -6.24 6.68
N VAL A 84 -13.22 -5.27 5.79
CA VAL A 84 -14.35 -5.27 4.84
C VAL A 84 -13.98 -5.89 3.48
N CYS A 85 -12.68 -6.09 3.24
CA CYS A 85 -12.17 -6.82 2.09
C CYS A 85 -12.20 -8.32 2.40
N PRO A 86 -12.86 -9.17 1.59
CA PRO A 86 -12.80 -10.60 1.77
C PRO A 86 -11.36 -11.07 1.51
N LYS A 87 -10.96 -12.13 2.23
CA LYS A 87 -9.65 -12.73 2.01
C LYS A 87 -9.63 -13.39 0.64
N ASP A 88 -8.65 -13.01 -0.17
CA ASP A 88 -8.35 -13.70 -1.42
C ASP A 88 -7.59 -15.00 -1.12
N PHE A 89 -8.06 -16.10 -1.69
CA PHE A 89 -7.46 -17.43 -1.54
C PHE A 89 -6.67 -17.81 -2.79
N TYR A 90 -5.81 -16.90 -3.25
CA TYR A 90 -4.92 -17.18 -4.37
C TYR A 90 -4.08 -18.44 -4.05
N PRO A 91 -4.12 -19.48 -4.92
CA PRO A 91 -3.45 -20.73 -4.65
C PRO A 91 -1.94 -20.53 -4.72
N LEU A 92 -1.30 -20.33 -3.58
CA LEU A 92 0.15 -20.31 -3.49
C LEU A 92 0.68 -21.75 -3.61
N PRO A 93 1.67 -21.99 -4.46
CA PRO A 93 2.28 -23.31 -4.59
C PRO A 93 2.89 -23.76 -3.25
N CYS A 94 2.83 -25.08 -2.99
CA CYS A 94 3.49 -25.66 -1.83
C CYS A 94 5.00 -25.43 -1.94
N PHE A 95 5.61 -24.90 -0.87
CA PHE A 95 7.04 -24.59 -0.87
C PHE A 95 7.91 -25.82 -1.19
N GLY A 96 7.55 -27.01 -0.68
CA GLY A 96 8.28 -28.25 -0.98
C GLY A 96 8.32 -28.58 -2.47
N LEU A 97 7.19 -28.40 -3.17
CA LEU A 97 7.13 -28.63 -4.62
C LEU A 97 7.99 -27.63 -5.41
N LEU A 98 8.10 -26.39 -4.94
CA LEU A 98 8.99 -25.40 -5.55
C LEU A 98 10.46 -25.79 -5.39
N VAL A 99 10.84 -26.28 -4.21
CA VAL A 99 12.21 -26.71 -3.92
C VAL A 99 12.56 -27.96 -4.73
N ASP A 100 11.70 -28.99 -4.69
CA ASP A 100 11.91 -30.25 -5.42
C ASP A 100 12.00 -30.01 -6.93
N GLY A 101 11.13 -29.15 -7.49
CA GLY A 101 11.16 -28.79 -8.91
C GLY A 101 12.43 -28.03 -9.33
N SER A 102 13.19 -27.52 -8.36
CA SER A 102 14.42 -26.79 -8.61
C SER A 102 15.69 -27.63 -8.36
N ALA A 103 15.57 -28.83 -7.78
CA ALA A 103 16.69 -29.64 -7.31
C ALA A 103 17.69 -30.06 -8.41
N ASP A 104 17.24 -30.19 -9.66
CA ASP A 104 18.07 -30.62 -10.80
C ASP A 104 18.77 -29.45 -11.53
N HIS A 105 18.67 -28.22 -11.03
CA HIS A 105 19.28 -27.04 -11.67
C HIS A 105 20.66 -26.72 -11.06
N GLU A 106 21.66 -26.49 -11.91
CA GLU A 106 23.03 -26.19 -11.48
C GLU A 106 23.26 -24.71 -11.12
N VAL A 107 22.40 -23.81 -11.61
CA VAL A 107 22.54 -22.35 -11.44
C VAL A 107 21.21 -21.73 -11.02
N PHE A 108 21.27 -20.83 -10.05
CA PHE A 108 20.12 -20.10 -9.53
C PHE A 108 20.37 -18.60 -9.56
N ASP A 109 19.45 -17.86 -10.17
CA ASP A 109 19.42 -16.40 -10.12
C ASP A 109 18.23 -15.92 -9.29
N PHE A 110 18.51 -15.06 -8.31
CA PHE A 110 17.49 -14.49 -7.42
C PHE A 110 17.18 -13.05 -7.83
N MET A 111 15.92 -12.79 -8.16
CA MET A 111 15.42 -11.44 -8.45
C MET A 111 14.55 -10.95 -7.30
N ASP A 112 14.82 -9.73 -6.82
CA ASP A 112 14.01 -9.09 -5.79
C ASP A 112 13.07 -8.03 -6.37
N ALA A 113 11.78 -8.20 -6.12
CA ALA A 113 10.75 -7.23 -6.42
C ALA A 113 10.40 -6.37 -5.18
N SER A 114 11.39 -5.80 -4.49
CA SER A 114 11.20 -5.03 -3.23
C SER A 114 10.25 -3.83 -3.34
N ARG A 115 9.93 -3.38 -4.56
CA ARG A 115 8.93 -2.33 -4.83
C ARG A 115 7.73 -2.83 -5.64
N GLY A 116 7.56 -4.14 -5.76
CA GLY A 116 6.52 -4.78 -6.57
C GLY A 116 5.11 -4.29 -6.25
N TYR A 117 4.81 -4.05 -4.96
CA TYR A 117 3.53 -3.48 -4.55
C TYR A 117 3.21 -2.13 -5.21
N HIS A 118 4.21 -1.28 -5.46
CA HIS A 118 4.00 0.04 -6.08
C HIS A 118 4.01 -0.01 -7.61
N GLN A 119 4.26 -1.18 -8.21
CA GLN A 119 4.26 -1.36 -9.66
C GLN A 119 2.86 -1.72 -10.19
N ILE A 120 2.05 -2.42 -9.41
CA ILE A 120 0.66 -2.74 -9.75
C ILE A 120 -0.20 -1.52 -9.41
N ARG A 121 -0.98 -1.05 -10.39
CA ARG A 121 -1.84 0.12 -10.21
C ARG A 121 -3.18 -0.29 -9.60
N MET A 122 -3.78 0.62 -8.83
CA MET A 122 -5.16 0.49 -8.38
C MET A 122 -6.12 0.64 -9.56
N ALA A 123 -7.28 0.00 -9.49
CA ALA A 123 -8.38 0.32 -10.38
C ALA A 123 -8.84 1.77 -10.16
N PRO A 124 -9.17 2.53 -11.22
CA PRO A 124 -9.59 3.94 -11.09
C PRO A 124 -10.83 4.15 -10.21
N GLU A 125 -11.67 3.13 -10.09
CA GLU A 125 -12.90 3.12 -9.31
C GLU A 125 -12.64 2.92 -7.80
N ASP A 126 -11.47 2.40 -7.43
CA ASP A 126 -11.15 2.00 -6.07
C ASP A 126 -10.47 3.11 -5.27
N GLU A 127 -11.25 4.13 -4.91
CA GLU A 127 -10.78 5.27 -4.11
C GLU A 127 -10.65 5.01 -2.59
N LYS A 128 -10.64 3.74 -2.21
CA LYS A 128 -10.79 3.28 -0.82
C LYS A 128 -9.47 3.28 -0.03
N THR A 129 -8.34 3.42 -0.72
CA THR A 129 -6.96 3.43 -0.14
C THR A 129 -6.49 4.82 0.32
N THR A 130 -7.44 5.69 0.64
CA THR A 130 -7.13 7.08 1.00
C THR A 130 -6.65 7.19 2.44
N PHE A 131 -5.65 8.05 2.67
CA PHE A 131 -5.10 8.34 4.00
C PHE A 131 -4.97 9.83 4.25
N ILE A 132 -5.05 10.21 5.53
CA ILE A 132 -4.94 11.58 6.00
C ILE A 132 -3.59 11.84 6.65
N THR A 133 -3.11 13.06 6.49
CA THR A 133 -1.93 13.60 7.18
C THR A 133 -2.31 14.90 7.89
N GLU A 134 -1.45 15.44 8.76
CA GLU A 134 -1.71 16.67 9.51
C GLU A 134 -2.05 17.91 8.66
N LEU A 135 -1.71 17.92 7.37
CA LEU A 135 -2.05 19.03 6.47
C LEU A 135 -3.54 19.05 6.05
N ASN A 136 -4.40 18.22 6.65
CA ASN A 136 -5.79 18.01 6.23
C ASN A 136 -5.92 17.75 4.72
N THR A 137 -4.84 17.23 4.12
CA THR A 137 -4.79 16.85 2.72
C THR A 137 -4.90 15.34 2.68
N ASP A 138 -5.90 14.87 1.95
CA ASP A 138 -6.18 13.47 1.76
C ASP A 138 -5.44 12.96 0.52
N TYR A 139 -4.72 11.86 0.67
CA TYR A 139 -3.94 11.24 -0.40
C TYR A 139 -4.44 9.84 -0.66
N ILE A 140 -4.57 9.48 -1.94
CA ILE A 140 -4.93 8.13 -2.35
C ILE A 140 -3.70 7.39 -2.88
N VAL A 141 -3.57 6.12 -2.50
CA VAL A 141 -2.58 5.22 -3.09
C VAL A 141 -3.10 4.75 -4.45
N GLY A 142 -2.40 5.11 -5.52
CA GLY A 142 -2.82 4.82 -6.90
C GLY A 142 -2.47 5.96 -7.86
N ARG A 143 -2.12 5.61 -9.11
CA ARG A 143 -2.01 6.54 -10.23
C ARG A 143 -3.30 6.57 -11.02
#